data_AF-A0A2M6XU34-F1
#
_entry.id   AF-A0A2M6XU34-F1
#
_cell.length_a   1.000
_cell.length_b   1.000
_cell.length_c   1.000
_cell.angle_alpha   90.00
_cell.angle_beta   90.00
_cell.angle_gamma   90.00
#
_symmetry.space_group_name_H-M   'P 1'
#
loop_
_entity.id
_entity.type
_entity.pdbx_description
1 polymer ?
#
loop_
_entity_poly.entity_id
_entity_poly.type
_entity_poly.pdbx_seq_one_letter_code
_entity_poly.pdbx_strand_id
1 'polypeptide(L)'
;MEKYLFPYGFELLENKRVFAFPAVNITLQKENAKNEFSFLVLVDSGAEFSLFTKSDAELLGINIQQGEKVNIGGVTGDKFSAFIHPVIIKIGNEKIKIEAAFSEQNNTPRILGRNPLFSHFFIIFDHKKQNTIFIPRKNKHFEKILYK
;
A
#
# COMPACT_ATOMS: atom_id res chain seq x y z
N MET A 1 22.54 8.08 -1.83
CA MET A 1 21.75 6.96 -1.28
C MET A 1 20.38 6.99 -1.94
N GLU A 2 20.01 5.97 -2.72
CA GLU A 2 18.66 5.91 -3.30
C GLU A 2 17.63 5.82 -2.17
N LYS A 3 16.68 6.75 -2.15
CA LYS A 3 15.56 6.81 -1.22
C LYS A 3 14.36 7.46 -1.92
N TYR A 4 13.17 7.05 -1.54
CA TYR A 4 11.93 7.63 -1.98
C TYR A 4 11.29 8.38 -0.80
N LEU A 5 10.96 9.64 -0.99
CA LEU A 5 10.38 10.52 0.02
C LEU A 5 8.96 10.87 -0.42
N PHE A 6 8.00 10.60 0.46
CA PHE A 6 6.59 10.89 0.23
C PHE A 6 6.07 11.78 1.36
N PRO A 7 5.40 12.89 1.06
CA PRO A 7 4.66 13.62 2.09
C PRO A 7 3.53 12.74 2.62
N TYR A 8 3.12 12.98 3.86
CA TYR A 8 1.92 12.37 4.42
C TYR A 8 0.68 12.74 3.59
N GLY A 9 -0.32 11.86 3.64
CA GLY A 9 -1.66 12.16 3.18
C GLY A 9 -2.41 12.98 4.22
N PHE A 10 -3.42 13.73 3.76
CA PHE A 10 -4.24 14.57 4.62
C PHE A 10 -5.72 14.33 4.35
N GLU A 11 -6.50 14.19 5.41
CA GLU A 11 -7.96 14.10 5.37
C GLU A 11 -8.58 15.19 6.25
N LEU A 12 -9.67 15.80 5.79
CA LEU A 12 -10.44 16.76 6.58
C LEU A 12 -11.51 16.01 7.36
N LEU A 13 -11.42 16.07 8.69
CA LEU A 13 -12.42 15.51 9.58
C LEU A 13 -13.61 16.46 9.72
N GLU A 14 -14.78 15.92 10.12
CA GLU A 14 -16.03 16.68 10.29
C GLU A 14 -15.88 17.90 11.21
N ASN A 15 -15.02 17.79 12.23
CA ASN A 15 -14.72 18.86 13.18
C ASN A 15 -13.73 19.92 12.65
N LYS A 16 -13.50 19.97 11.34
CA LYS A 16 -12.53 20.86 10.65
C LYS A 16 -11.07 20.64 11.07
N ARG A 17 -10.75 19.52 11.73
CA ARG A 17 -9.35 19.13 11.98
C ARG A 17 -8.80 18.40 10.77
N VAL A 18 -7.51 18.59 10.51
CA VAL A 18 -6.78 17.84 9.48
C VAL A 18 -6.13 16.64 10.14
N PHE A 19 -6.42 15.46 9.62
CA PHE A 19 -5.77 14.21 9.98
C PHE A 19 -4.65 13.94 8.98
N ALA A 20 -3.41 13.81 9.47
CA ALA A 20 -2.25 13.48 8.64
C ALA A 20 -1.86 12.02 8.86
N PHE A 21 -1.63 11.27 7.77
CA PHE A 21 -1.33 9.84 7.83
C PHE A 21 -0.13 9.47 6.94
N PRO A 22 0.65 8.44 7.33
CA PRO A 22 1.81 8.00 6.56
C PRO A 22 1.37 7.41 5.22
N ALA A 23 1.49 8.20 4.17
CA ALA A 23 1.06 7.82 2.84
C ALA A 23 2.23 7.65 1.88
N VAL A 24 2.00 6.89 0.81
CA VAL A 24 2.86 6.83 -0.36
C VAL A 24 2.01 6.88 -1.62
N ASN A 25 2.56 7.47 -2.68
CA ASN A 25 2.00 7.32 -4.02
C ASN A 25 2.59 6.06 -4.65
N ILE A 26 1.71 5.15 -5.05
CA ILE A 26 2.08 3.95 -5.79
C ILE A 26 1.37 3.91 -7.13
N THR A 27 1.93 3.19 -8.09
CA THR A 27 1.21 2.81 -9.30
C THR A 27 0.87 1.33 -9.23
N LEU A 28 -0.40 0.98 -9.47
CA LEU A 28 -0.85 -0.40 -9.61
C LEU A 28 -1.07 -0.73 -11.08
N GLN A 29 -0.77 -1.98 -11.41
CA GLN A 29 -0.98 -2.55 -12.72
C GLN A 29 -1.41 -4.01 -12.57
N LYS A 30 -2.48 -4.39 -13.27
CA LYS A 30 -2.86 -5.81 -13.42
C LYS A 30 -1.79 -6.53 -14.24
N GLU A 31 -1.43 -7.75 -13.87
CA GLU A 31 -0.46 -8.55 -14.62
C GLU A 31 -0.88 -8.68 -16.10
N ASN A 32 0.07 -8.50 -17.01
CA ASN A 32 -0.13 -8.48 -18.47
C ASN A 32 -1.06 -7.38 -19.03
N ALA A 33 -1.55 -6.45 -18.21
CA ALA A 33 -2.29 -5.28 -18.70
C ALA A 33 -1.34 -4.16 -19.13
N LYS A 34 -1.76 -3.31 -20.08
CA LYS A 34 -1.01 -2.09 -20.45
C LYS A 34 -1.35 -0.89 -19.56
N ASN A 35 -2.54 -0.88 -18.99
CA ASN A 35 -3.03 0.23 -18.19
C ASN A 35 -2.48 0.14 -16.77
N GLU A 36 -2.15 1.30 -16.21
CA GLU A 36 -1.67 1.46 -14.86
C GLU A 36 -2.31 2.70 -14.24
N PHE A 37 -2.56 2.66 -12.93
CA PHE A 37 -3.24 3.73 -12.21
C PHE A 37 -2.49 4.06 -10.93
N SER A 38 -2.42 5.35 -10.61
CA SER A 38 -1.71 5.82 -9.41
C SER A 38 -2.67 6.10 -8.28
N PHE A 39 -2.27 5.71 -7.07
CA PHE A 39 -3.08 5.83 -5.86
C PHE A 39 -2.23 6.37 -4.72
N LEU A 40 -2.83 7.27 -3.94
CA LEU A 40 -2.34 7.59 -2.60
C LEU A 40 -2.85 6.51 -1.65
N VAL A 41 -1.94 5.87 -0.93
CA VAL A 41 -2.26 4.74 -0.06
C VAL A 41 -1.64 4.92 1.32
N LEU A 42 -2.36 4.49 2.36
CA LEU A 42 -1.84 4.43 3.73
C LEU A 42 -0.82 3.30 3.86
N VAL A 43 0.33 3.56 4.45
CA VAL A 43 1.30 2.51 4.80
C VAL A 43 0.99 1.99 6.20
N ASP A 44 0.69 0.70 6.32
CA ASP A 44 0.24 0.12 7.58
C ASP A 44 1.00 -1.18 7.91
N SER A 45 1.82 -1.13 8.96
CA SER A 45 2.51 -2.33 9.46
C SER A 45 1.59 -3.32 10.16
N GLY A 46 0.39 -2.88 10.60
CA GLY A 46 -0.64 -3.72 11.21
C GLY A 46 -1.34 -4.64 10.21
N ALA A 47 -1.24 -4.35 8.90
CA ALA A 47 -1.82 -5.16 7.84
C ALA A 47 -0.80 -6.13 7.25
N GLU A 48 -1.19 -7.41 7.10
CA GLU A 48 -0.37 -8.39 6.38
C GLU A 48 -0.41 -8.16 4.87
N PHE A 49 -1.61 -8.08 4.30
CA PHE A 49 -1.82 -7.85 2.87
C PHE A 49 -2.12 -6.38 2.56
N SER A 50 -1.79 -5.95 1.35
CA SER A 50 -2.27 -4.67 0.82
C SER A 50 -3.75 -4.80 0.44
N LEU A 51 -4.53 -3.74 0.67
CA LEU A 51 -5.98 -3.71 0.45
C LEU A 51 -6.34 -2.56 -0.49
N PHE A 52 -7.17 -2.87 -1.48
CA PHE A 52 -7.74 -1.91 -2.42
C PHE A 52 -9.26 -2.05 -2.50
N THR A 53 -9.92 -1.03 -3.02
CA THR A 53 -11.39 -0.99 -3.09
C THR A 53 -11.92 -1.81 -4.27
N LYS A 54 -13.22 -2.11 -4.25
CA LYS A 54 -13.90 -2.73 -5.40
C LYS A 54 -13.72 -1.90 -6.68
N SER A 55 -13.88 -0.58 -6.59
CA SER A 55 -13.74 0.30 -7.76
C SER A 55 -12.30 0.41 -8.26
N ASP A 56 -11.28 0.19 -7.42
CA ASP A 56 -9.89 0.08 -7.89
C ASP A 56 -9.69 -1.19 -8.74
N ALA A 57 -10.31 -2.31 -8.33
CA ALA A 57 -10.33 -3.54 -9.12
C ALA A 57 -11.04 -3.33 -10.47
N GLU A 58 -12.21 -2.69 -10.46
CA GLU A 58 -12.96 -2.36 -11.69
C GLU A 58 -12.12 -1.50 -12.64
N LEU A 59 -11.44 -0.48 -12.11
CA LEU A 59 -10.54 0.40 -12.86
C LEU A 59 -9.38 -0.38 -13.50
N LEU A 60 -8.83 -1.36 -12.79
CA LEU A 60 -7.77 -2.25 -13.27
C LEU A 60 -8.28 -3.38 -14.19
N GLY A 61 -9.60 -3.49 -14.40
CA GLY A 61 -10.21 -4.59 -15.17
C GLY A 61 -10.04 -5.96 -14.49
N ILE A 62 -10.05 -5.99 -13.16
CA ILE A 62 -9.98 -7.21 -12.34
C ILE A 62 -11.40 -7.65 -11.98
N ASN A 63 -11.73 -8.89 -12.32
CA ASN A 63 -12.93 -9.56 -11.82
C ASN A 63 -12.59 -10.17 -10.45
N ILE A 64 -12.98 -9.50 -9.37
CA ILE A 64 -12.58 -9.89 -8.01
C ILE A 64 -13.00 -11.32 -7.66
N GLN A 65 -14.14 -11.80 -8.16
CA GLN A 65 -14.68 -13.13 -7.87
C GLN A 65 -13.83 -14.28 -8.43
N GLN A 66 -12.88 -14.00 -9.34
CA GLN A 66 -11.93 -15.00 -9.86
C GLN A 66 -10.72 -15.24 -8.94
N GLY A 67 -10.57 -14.43 -7.89
CA GLY A 67 -9.46 -14.54 -6.94
C GLY A 67 -9.78 -15.46 -5.75
N GLU A 68 -8.80 -15.62 -4.88
CA GLU A 68 -8.98 -16.36 -3.63
C GLU A 68 -9.78 -15.51 -2.63
N LYS A 69 -10.94 -16.01 -2.19
CA LYS A 69 -11.76 -15.30 -1.20
C LYS A 69 -11.11 -15.36 0.19
N VAL A 70 -10.96 -14.19 0.81
CA VAL A 70 -10.45 -14.03 2.17
C VAL A 70 -11.38 -13.15 3.00
N ASN A 71 -11.39 -13.33 4.32
CA ASN A 71 -12.10 -12.45 5.25
C ASN A 71 -11.07 -11.55 5.95
N ILE A 72 -11.19 -10.23 5.75
CA ILE A 72 -10.33 -9.24 6.38
C ILE A 72 -11.03 -8.74 7.65
N GLY A 73 -10.31 -8.75 8.77
CA GLY A 73 -10.80 -8.27 10.06
C GLY A 73 -10.12 -6.96 10.47
N GLY A 74 -10.90 -6.04 11.03
CA GLY A 74 -10.39 -4.83 11.67
C GLY A 74 -10.18 -4.98 13.18
N VAL A 75 -9.64 -3.95 13.82
CA VAL A 75 -9.42 -3.91 15.29
C VAL A 75 -10.75 -3.97 16.06
N THR A 76 -11.85 -3.49 15.48
CA THR A 76 -13.20 -3.53 16.07
C THR A 76 -13.84 -4.92 16.04
N GLY A 77 -13.20 -5.90 15.39
CA GLY A 77 -13.74 -7.26 15.21
C GLY A 77 -14.66 -7.42 14.01
N ASP A 78 -15.04 -6.32 13.35
CA ASP A 78 -15.80 -6.35 12.10
C ASP A 78 -15.00 -7.05 11.00
N LYS A 79 -15.72 -7.83 10.17
CA LYS A 79 -15.13 -8.58 9.06
C LYS A 79 -15.84 -8.24 7.76
N PHE A 80 -15.07 -8.18 6.68
CA PHE A 80 -15.59 -8.06 5.32
C PHE A 80 -14.85 -9.00 4.38
N SER A 81 -15.52 -9.41 3.30
CA SER A 81 -14.90 -10.22 2.27
C SER A 81 -13.97 -9.37 1.39
N ALA A 82 -12.84 -9.94 1.02
CA ALA A 82 -12.00 -9.48 -0.07
C ALA A 82 -11.55 -10.66 -0.93
N PHE A 83 -10.94 -10.37 -2.08
CA PHE A 83 -10.38 -11.38 -2.96
C PHE A 83 -8.93 -11.06 -3.30
N ILE A 84 -8.06 -12.05 -3.19
CA ILE A 84 -6.64 -11.92 -3.48
C ILE A 84 -6.40 -12.07 -4.98
N HIS A 85 -5.68 -11.11 -5.55
CA HIS A 85 -5.24 -11.13 -6.95
C HIS A 85 -3.78 -10.70 -7.08
N PRO A 86 -3.02 -11.31 -8.01
CA PRO A 86 -1.67 -10.87 -8.33
C PRO A 86 -1.70 -9.54 -9.08
N VAL A 87 -0.97 -8.55 -8.58
CA VAL A 87 -0.77 -7.25 -9.23
C VAL A 87 0.68 -6.80 -9.12
N ILE A 88 1.05 -5.83 -9.95
CA ILE A 88 2.37 -5.18 -9.91
C ILE A 88 2.19 -3.81 -9.26
N ILE A 89 2.91 -3.60 -8.15
CA ILE A 89 3.12 -2.29 -7.56
C ILE A 89 4.39 -1.67 -8.13
N LYS A 90 4.34 -0.37 -8.44
CA LYS A 90 5.52 0.43 -8.79
C LYS A 90 5.71 1.57 -7.80
N ILE A 91 6.94 1.69 -7.29
CA ILE A 91 7.36 2.75 -6.38
C ILE A 91 8.73 3.25 -6.86
N GLY A 92 8.75 4.43 -7.47
CA GLY A 92 9.94 4.92 -8.17
C GLY A 92 10.37 3.93 -9.25
N ASN A 93 11.60 3.41 -9.14
CA ASN A 93 12.15 2.44 -10.08
C ASN A 93 11.86 0.97 -9.70
N GLU A 94 11.31 0.72 -8.51
CA GLU A 94 11.01 -0.64 -8.05
C GLU A 94 9.69 -1.12 -8.64
N LYS A 95 9.69 -2.33 -9.20
CA LYS A 95 8.48 -3.05 -9.63
C LYS A 95 8.40 -4.33 -8.82
N ILE A 96 7.31 -4.48 -8.07
CA ILE A 96 7.14 -5.57 -7.11
C ILE A 96 5.83 -6.27 -7.42
N LYS A 97 5.89 -7.57 -7.71
CA LYS A 97 4.70 -8.41 -7.80
C LYS A 97 4.20 -8.69 -6.39
N ILE A 98 2.92 -8.47 -6.15
CA ILE A 98 2.28 -8.68 -4.85
C ILE A 98 0.98 -9.44 -5.02
N GLU A 99 0.55 -10.11 -3.94
CA GLU A 99 -0.80 -10.62 -3.79
C GLU A 99 -1.62 -9.57 -3.03
N ALA A 100 -2.49 -8.85 -3.74
CA ALA A 100 -3.28 -7.75 -3.18
C ALA A 100 -4.72 -8.19 -2.93
N ALA A 101 -5.28 -7.80 -1.79
CA ALA A 101 -6.68 -7.96 -1.48
C ALA A 101 -7.50 -6.84 -2.13
N PHE A 102 -8.58 -7.21 -2.83
CA PHE A 102 -9.59 -6.29 -3.33
C PHE A 102 -10.90 -6.51 -2.57
N SER A 103 -11.37 -5.48 -1.87
CA SER A 103 -12.60 -5.52 -1.09
C SER A 103 -13.84 -5.67 -1.97
N GLU A 104 -14.89 -6.31 -1.46
CA GLU A 104 -16.23 -6.24 -2.05
C GLU A 104 -16.89 -4.86 -1.86
N GLN A 105 -16.31 -4.00 -1.03
CA GLN A 105 -16.84 -2.69 -0.63
C GLN A 105 -15.94 -1.54 -1.08
N ASN A 106 -16.55 -0.39 -1.36
CA ASN A 106 -15.82 0.84 -1.69
C ASN A 106 -15.47 1.70 -0.47
N ASN A 107 -16.17 1.50 0.66
CA ASN A 107 -15.90 2.22 1.90
C ASN A 107 -14.80 1.54 2.72
N THR A 108 -13.68 1.23 2.07
CA THR A 108 -12.47 0.70 2.72
C THR A 108 -11.29 1.59 2.39
N PRO A 109 -10.38 1.84 3.34
CA PRO A 109 -9.16 2.58 3.05
C PRO A 109 -8.28 1.78 2.09
N ARG A 110 -7.49 2.48 1.28
CA ARG A 110 -6.41 1.84 0.52
C ARG A 110 -5.21 1.66 1.44
N ILE A 111 -4.81 0.41 1.65
CA ILE A 111 -3.75 0.04 2.58
C ILE A 111 -2.61 -0.62 1.83
N LEU A 112 -1.39 -0.24 2.19
CA LEU A 112 -0.16 -0.89 1.77
C LEU A 112 0.42 -1.67 2.95
N GLY A 113 0.19 -2.99 2.92
CA GLY A 113 0.54 -3.93 3.99
C GLY A 113 1.98 -4.45 3.89
N ARG A 114 2.35 -5.32 4.83
CA ARG A 114 3.72 -5.83 4.97
C ARG A 114 4.18 -6.73 3.82
N ASN A 115 3.33 -7.66 3.36
CA ASN A 115 3.74 -8.71 2.43
C ASN A 115 3.53 -8.30 0.96
N PRO A 116 4.54 -8.46 0.07
CA PRO A 116 5.97 -8.65 0.32
C PRO A 116 6.74 -7.32 0.45
N LEU A 117 6.03 -6.19 0.40
CA LEU A 117 6.63 -4.86 0.24
C LEU A 117 7.66 -4.51 1.31
N PHE A 118 7.42 -4.81 2.58
CA PHE A 118 8.32 -4.44 3.69
C PHE A 118 9.63 -5.24 3.65
N SER A 119 9.67 -6.34 2.90
CA SER A 119 10.89 -7.08 2.60
C SER A 119 11.72 -6.44 1.49
N HIS A 120 11.19 -5.45 0.77
CA HIS A 120 11.90 -4.73 -0.29
C HIS A 120 12.48 -3.40 0.19
N PHE A 121 11.93 -2.83 1.26
CA PHE A 121 12.30 -1.51 1.78
C PHE A 121 12.59 -1.51 3.28
N PHE A 122 13.51 -0.65 3.71
CA PHE A 122 13.43 -0.03 5.03
C PHE A 122 12.43 1.12 4.95
N ILE A 123 11.52 1.20 5.91
CA ILE A 123 10.43 2.19 5.95
C ILE A 123 10.61 3.05 7.20
N ILE A 124 10.60 4.36 7.02
CA ILE A 124 10.73 5.34 8.09
C ILE A 124 9.53 6.28 8.05
N PHE A 125 8.87 6.43 9.19
CA PHE A 125 7.80 7.40 9.40
C PHE A 125 8.36 8.61 10.15
N ASP A 126 8.71 9.67 9.43
CA ASP A 126 9.13 10.93 10.03
C ASP A 126 7.89 11.80 10.31
N HIS A 127 7.24 11.54 11.43
CA HIS A 127 6.02 12.27 11.81
C HIS A 127 6.27 13.77 12.04
N LYS A 128 7.46 14.12 12.56
CA LYS A 128 7.83 15.53 12.80
C LYS A 128 7.88 16.33 11.50
N LYS A 129 8.39 15.72 10.43
CA LYS A 129 8.40 16.33 9.09
C LYS A 129 7.24 15.90 8.20
N GLN A 130 6.33 15.08 8.71
CA GLN A 130 5.20 14.51 7.97
C GLN A 130 5.63 13.85 6.66
N ASN A 131 6.63 12.97 6.72
CA ASN A 131 7.13 12.23 5.55
C ASN A 131 7.21 10.73 5.80
N THR A 132 6.80 9.95 4.80
CA THR A 132 7.09 8.52 4.68
C THR A 132 8.32 8.34 3.79
N ILE A 133 9.32 7.61 4.27
CA ILE A 133 10.58 7.40 3.54
C ILE A 133 10.78 5.91 3.30
N PHE A 134 10.96 5.53 2.03
CA PHE A 134 11.31 4.18 1.64
C PHE A 134 12.76 4.15 1.17
N ILE A 135 13.57 3.28 1.75
CA ILE A 135 14.96 3.04 1.35
C ILE A 135 15.06 1.59 0.86
N PRO A 136 15.39 1.33 -0.42
CA PRO A 136 15.50 -0.02 -0.93
C PRO A 136 16.50 -0.87 -0.12
N ARG A 137 16.15 -2.12 0.21
CA ARG A 137 17.05 -3.01 0.95
C ARG A 137 18.31 -3.42 0.19
N LYS A 138 18.31 -3.27 -1.14
CA LYS A 138 19.52 -3.37 -1.97
C LYS A 138 20.59 -2.32 -1.63
N ASN A 139 20.25 -1.30 -0.84
CA ASN A 139 21.17 -0.28 -0.38
C ASN A 139 22.10 -0.79 0.73
N LYS A 140 23.21 -1.43 0.33
CA LYS A 140 24.20 -2.03 1.25
C LYS A 140 24.88 -1.04 2.18
N HIS A 141 24.98 0.23 1.79
CA HIS A 141 25.53 1.27 2.67
C HIS A 141 24.59 1.58 3.84
N PHE A 142 23.29 1.73 3.59
CA PHE A 142 22.32 1.96 4.66
C PHE A 142 22.16 0.73 5.56
N GLU A 143 22.11 -0.47 4.98
CA GLU A 143 22.10 -1.72 5.73
C GLU A 143 23.32 -1.84 6.65
N LYS A 144 24.50 -1.43 6.17
CA LYS A 144 25.74 -1.34 6.95
C LYS A 144 25.62 -0.36 8.13
N ILE A 145 24.93 0.77 7.98
CA ILE A 145 24.77 1.76 9.06
C ILE A 145 23.86 1.22 10.18
N LEU A 146 22.82 0.44 9.83
CA LEU A 146 21.85 -0.05 10.81
C LEU A 146 22.34 -1.26 11.62
N TYR A 147 23.16 -2.12 11.00
CA TYR A 147 23.55 -3.42 11.58
C TYR A 147 25.05 -3.57 11.80
N LYS A 148 25.83 -2.49 11.77
CA LYS A 148 27.23 -2.46 12.23
C LYS A 148 27.41 -1.50 13.38
#